data_AF-A0A7X4Y2D9-F1
#
_entry.id   AF-A0A7X4Y2D9-F1
#
_cell.length_a   1.000
_cell.length_b   1.000
_cell.length_c   1.000
_cell.angle_alpha   90.00
_cell.angle_beta   90.00
_cell.angle_gamma   90.00
#
_symmetry.space_group_name_H-M   'P 1'
#
loop_
_entity.id
_entity.type
_entity.pdbx_description
1 polymer ?
#
loop_
_entity_poly.entity_id
_entity_poly.type
_entity_poly.pdbx_seq_one_letter_code
_entity_poly.pdbx_strand_id
1 'polypeptide(L)'
;MKLMDITPYYHSTSGGIKTYINYKVEFMKNQDAEHVVVIPGKKPKTYTVGRTRFYELSSFRLIGGYRFFSSVKEINRIIEEEKPDVVELGGT
;
A
#
# COMPACT_ATOMS: atom_id res chain seq x y z
N MET A 1 12.43 9.20 -9.15
CA MET A 1 11.13 8.62 -9.55
C MET A 1 10.42 8.13 -8.29
N LYS A 2 9.09 8.28 -8.20
CA LYS A 2 8.25 7.81 -7.10
C LYS A 2 7.20 6.82 -7.60
N LEU A 3 7.26 5.61 -7.07
CA LEU A 3 6.30 4.54 -7.33
C LEU A 3 5.31 4.43 -6.16
N MET A 4 4.02 4.34 -6.48
CA MET A 4 2.98 4.07 -5.50
C MET A 4 2.26 2.76 -5.80
N ASP A 5 2.27 1.84 -4.85
CA ASP A 5 1.48 0.61 -4.87
C ASP A 5 0.19 0.82 -4.09
N ILE A 6 -0.97 0.64 -4.72
CA ILE A 6 -2.28 0.65 -4.07
C ILE A 6 -2.81 -0.79 -4.08
N THR A 7 -2.88 -1.39 -2.91
CA THR A 7 -3.05 -2.84 -2.77
C THR A 7 -4.23 -3.19 -1.86
N PRO A 8 -5.46 -3.33 -2.39
CA PRO A 8 -6.57 -3.93 -1.67
C PRO A 8 -6.26 -5.38 -1.27
N TYR A 9 -7.06 -5.95 -0.36
CA TYR A 9 -6.92 -7.34 0.13
C TYR A 9 -5.63 -7.62 0.94
N TYR A 10 -4.76 -6.64 1.11
CA TYR A 10 -3.63 -6.76 2.03
C TYR A 10 -4.13 -6.94 3.47
N HIS A 11 -3.63 -7.96 4.16
CA HIS A 11 -3.83 -8.15 5.59
C HIS A 11 -2.70 -9.01 6.19
N SER A 12 -2.66 -9.12 7.52
CA SER A 12 -1.55 -9.77 8.25
C SER A 12 -1.25 -11.20 7.80
N THR A 13 -2.25 -11.94 7.32
CA THR A 13 -2.16 -13.32 6.83
C THR A 13 -2.36 -13.45 5.31
N SER A 14 -2.35 -12.36 4.56
CA SER A 14 -2.39 -12.46 3.08
C SER A 14 -1.16 -13.19 2.55
N GLY A 15 -1.37 -14.02 1.53
CA GLY A 15 -0.33 -14.79 0.86
C GLY A 15 0.44 -13.95 -0.17
N GLY A 16 0.20 -14.21 -1.46
CA GLY A 16 0.96 -13.64 -2.57
C GLY A 16 1.06 -12.11 -2.55
N ILE A 17 -0.02 -11.40 -2.22
CA ILE A 17 -0.05 -9.94 -2.16
C ILE A 17 0.98 -9.39 -1.16
N LYS A 18 0.97 -9.86 0.10
CA LYS A 18 1.92 -9.41 1.11
C LYS A 18 3.35 -9.84 0.78
N THR A 19 3.52 -11.06 0.28
CA THR A 19 4.81 -11.56 -0.16
C THR A 19 5.40 -10.65 -1.24
N TYR A 20 4.62 -10.30 -2.28
CA TYR A 20 5.04 -9.40 -3.35
C TYR A 20 5.45 -8.02 -2.82
N ILE A 21 4.59 -7.38 -2.01
CA ILE A 21 4.89 -6.07 -1.43
C ILE A 21 6.16 -6.12 -0.58
N ASN A 22 6.35 -7.16 0.23
CA ASN A 22 7.57 -7.31 1.04
C ASN A 22 8.82 -7.47 0.16
N TYR A 23 8.77 -8.29 -0.90
CA TYR A 23 9.88 -8.42 -1.85
C TYR A 23 10.18 -7.09 -2.55
N LYS A 24 9.15 -6.34 -2.94
CA LYS A 24 9.29 -5.02 -3.57
C LYS A 24 9.93 -4.02 -2.61
N VAL A 25 9.50 -3.99 -1.34
CA VAL A 25 10.11 -3.16 -0.28
C VAL A 25 11.61 -3.46 -0.13
N GLU A 26 11.99 -4.74 -0.11
CA GLU A 26 13.39 -5.15 -0.03
C GLU A 26 14.17 -4.73 -1.29
N PHE A 27 13.61 -4.96 -2.47
CA PHE A 27 14.21 -4.55 -3.75
C PHE A 27 14.45 -3.04 -3.80
N MET A 28 13.48 -2.24 -3.36
CA MET A 28 13.52 -0.77 -3.36
C MET A 28 14.60 -0.18 -2.46
N LYS A 29 15.17 -0.94 -1.50
CA LYS A 29 16.28 -0.45 -0.66
C LYS A 29 17.51 -0.04 -1.46
N ASN A 30 17.74 -0.70 -2.59
CA ASN A 30 18.91 -0.49 -3.45
C ASN A 30 18.59 0.31 -4.72
N GLN A 31 17.38 0.86 -4.84
CA GLN A 31 16.97 1.66 -6.00
C GLN A 31 17.03 3.15 -5.69
N ASP A 32 17.40 3.94 -6.70
CA ASP A 32 17.30 5.41 -6.65
C ASP A 32 15.88 5.87 -7.00
N ALA A 33 14.91 5.33 -6.27
CA ALA A 33 13.51 5.69 -6.38
C ALA A 33 12.83 5.68 -5.00
N GLU A 34 11.79 6.49 -4.86
CA GLU A 34 10.91 6.52 -3.70
C GLU A 34 9.79 5.49 -3.90
N HIS A 35 9.36 4.87 -2.80
CA HIS A 35 8.30 3.87 -2.82
C HIS A 35 7.25 4.21 -1.75
N VAL A 36 5.99 4.25 -2.17
CA VAL A 36 4.84 4.45 -1.30
C VAL A 36 3.91 3.25 -1.45
N VAL A 37 3.38 2.74 -0.35
CA VAL A 37 2.43 1.63 -0.36
C VAL A 37 1.18 2.05 0.39
N VAL A 38 0.02 1.95 -0.27
CA VAL A 38 -1.29 2.24 0.30
C VAL A 38 -2.05 0.92 0.46
N ILE A 39 -2.41 0.58 1.69
CA ILE A 39 -3.05 -0.69 2.06
C ILE A 39 -4.27 -0.45 2.97
N PRO A 40 -5.27 -1.35 2.97
CA PRO A 40 -6.38 -1.28 3.91
C PRO A 40 -5.95 -1.73 5.31
N GLY A 41 -6.20 -0.89 6.31
CA GLY A 41 -5.89 -1.14 7.72
C GLY A 41 -7.13 -1.09 8.62
N LYS A 42 -7.03 -1.65 9.84
CA LYS A 42 -8.13 -1.56 10.83
C LYS A 42 -8.32 -0.11 11.32
N LYS A 43 -7.24 0.65 11.37
CA LYS A 43 -7.21 2.07 11.73
C LYS A 43 -6.21 2.77 10.82
N PRO A 44 -6.41 4.06 10.51
CA PRO A 44 -5.43 4.84 9.79
C PRO A 44 -4.07 4.82 10.49
N LYS A 45 -3.01 4.57 9.74
CA LYS A 45 -1.63 4.59 10.25
C LYS A 45 -0.66 4.90 9.12
N THR A 46 0.34 5.73 9.41
CA THR A 46 1.46 5.98 8.51
C THR A 46 2.76 5.56 9.18
N TYR A 47 3.61 4.83 8.46
CA TYR A 47 4.91 4.39 8.97
C TYR A 47 5.87 4.14 7.82
N THR A 48 7.16 3.98 8.12
CA THR A 48 8.20 3.76 7.11
C THR A 48 8.94 2.46 7.40
N VAL A 49 9.23 1.69 6.36
CA VAL A 49 10.06 0.49 6.40
C VAL A 49 11.15 0.62 5.34
N GLY A 50 12.40 0.79 5.76
CA GLY A 50 13.50 1.09 4.84
C GLY A 50 13.24 2.39 4.08
N ARG A 51 13.22 2.32 2.74
CA ARG A 51 12.90 3.45 1.85
C ARG A 51 11.41 3.53 1.46
N THR A 52 10.57 2.67 2.03
CA THR A 52 9.15 2.58 1.68
C THR A 52 8.26 3.23 2.73
N ARG A 53 7.40 4.17 2.31
CA ARG A 53 6.38 4.76 3.18
C ARG A 53 5.06 4.03 3.03
N PHE A 54 4.48 3.60 4.13
CA PHE A 54 3.20 2.91 4.19
C PHE A 54 2.09 3.85 4.66
N TYR A 55 0.95 3.79 3.99
CA TYR A 55 -0.33 4.35 4.39
C TYR A 55 -1.33 3.22 4.58
N GLU A 56 -1.62 2.87 5.83
CA GLU A 56 -2.80 2.09 6.18
C GLU A 56 -4.00 3.03 6.24
N LEU A 57 -4.99 2.82 5.37
CA LEU A 57 -6.22 3.61 5.33
C LEU A 57 -7.39 2.88 6.00
N SER A 58 -8.44 3.62 6.33
CA SER A 58 -9.67 3.03 6.86
C SER A 58 -10.23 1.97 5.91
N SER A 59 -10.71 0.86 6.48
CA SER A 59 -11.18 -0.28 5.69
C SER A 59 -12.33 -1.02 6.36
N PHE A 60 -13.11 -1.72 5.55
CA PHE A 60 -14.09 -2.71 6.01
C PHE A 60 -13.58 -4.12 5.75
N ARG A 61 -14.11 -5.08 6.52
CA ARG A 61 -13.69 -6.48 6.48
C ARG A 61 -14.54 -7.25 5.47
N LEU A 62 -13.90 -8.11 4.69
CA LEU A 62 -14.50 -9.05 3.76
C LEU A 62 -14.42 -10.48 4.33
N ILE A 63 -15.05 -11.42 3.64
CA ILE A 63 -14.96 -12.87 3.94
C ILE A 63 -13.48 -13.29 3.87
N GLY A 64 -13.07 -14.22 4.75
CA GLY A 64 -11.69 -14.73 4.76
C GLY A 64 -10.66 -13.79 5.40
N GLY A 65 -11.09 -12.71 6.06
CA GLY A 65 -10.19 -11.80 6.78
C GLY A 65 -9.57 -10.70 5.91
N TYR A 66 -9.84 -10.73 4.61
CA TYR A 66 -9.51 -9.67 3.66
C TYR A 66 -10.11 -8.33 4.05
N ARG A 67 -9.51 -7.25 3.56
CA ARG A 67 -9.98 -5.88 3.78
C ARG A 67 -10.01 -5.12 2.47
N PHE A 68 -10.93 -4.18 2.38
CA PHE A 68 -11.04 -3.26 1.25
C PHE A 68 -11.19 -1.83 1.74
N PHE A 69 -10.68 -0.88 0.97
CA PHE A 69 -10.72 0.54 1.31
C PHE A 69 -12.15 1.03 1.49
N SER A 70 -12.41 1.81 2.54
CA SER A 70 -13.74 2.38 2.78
C SER A 70 -14.00 3.65 1.97
N SER A 71 -12.96 4.28 1.42
CA SER A 71 -13.05 5.60 0.79
C SER A 71 -12.02 5.77 -0.32
N VAL A 72 -12.49 5.99 -1.54
CA VAL A 72 -11.63 6.40 -2.67
C VAL A 72 -11.09 7.82 -2.46
N LYS A 73 -11.82 8.68 -1.72
CA LYS A 73 -11.36 10.05 -1.42
C LYS A 73 -10.09 10.06 -0.59
N GLU A 74 -9.94 9.12 0.36
CA GLU A 74 -8.71 8.99 1.14
C GLU A 74 -7.52 8.60 0.26
N ILE A 75 -7.73 7.68 -0.69
CA ILE A 75 -6.70 7.27 -1.66
C ILE A 75 -6.29 8.46 -2.54
N ASN A 76 -7.25 9.18 -3.12
CA ASN A 76 -6.98 10.34 -3.98
C ASN A 76 -6.18 11.42 -3.24
N ARG A 77 -6.51 11.68 -1.97
CA ARG A 77 -5.75 12.61 -1.15
C ARG A 77 -4.28 12.19 -1.01
N ILE A 78 -4.01 10.91 -0.79
CA ILE A 78 -2.62 10.42 -0.70
C ILE A 78 -1.90 10.55 -2.06
N ILE A 79 -2.60 10.30 -3.18
CA ILE A 79 -2.04 10.51 -4.53
C ILE A 79 -1.68 12.00 -4.74
N GLU A 80 -2.56 12.93 -4.34
CA GLU A 80 -2.33 14.37 -4.46
C GLU A 80 -1.18 14.87 -3.56
N GLU A 81 -1.04 14.30 -2.36
CA GLU A 81 0.02 14.64 -1.40
C GLU A 81 1.38 14.08 -1.83
N GLU A 82 1.43 12.81 -2.24
CA GLU A 82 2.69 12.13 -2.59
C GLU A 82 3.17 12.41 -4.01
N LYS A 83 2.26 12.71 -4.93
CA LYS A 83 2.51 12.96 -6.36
C LYS A 83 3.40 11.89 -7.00
N PRO A 84 2.98 10.60 -7.00
CA PRO A 84 3.76 9.54 -7.60
C PRO A 84 3.86 9.71 -9.13
N ASP A 85 4.99 9.31 -9.71
CA ASP A 85 5.19 9.25 -11.15
C ASP A 85 4.42 8.06 -11.76
N VAL A 86 4.32 6.96 -11.00
CA VAL A 86 3.64 5.73 -11.41
C VAL A 86 2.78 5.21 -10.26
N VAL A 87 1.55 4.84 -10.59
CA VAL A 87 0.64 4.13 -9.67
C VAL A 87 0.43 2.71 -10.18
N GLU A 88 0.74 1.73 -9.34
CA GLU A 88 0.47 0.32 -9.57
C GLU A 88 -0.72 -0.11 -8.70
N LEU A 89 -1.75 -0.69 -9.33
CA LEU A 89 -2.92 -1.22 -8.65
C LEU A 89 -2.82 -2.75 -8.59
N GLY A 90 -2.66 -3.30 -7.40
CA GLY A 90 -2.62 -4.75 -7.15
C GLY A 90 -3.98 -5.34 -6.76
N GLY A 91 -4.11 -6.68 -6.74
CA GLY A 91 -5.25 -7.34 -6.09
C GLY A 91 -5.98 -8.46 -6.86
N THR A 92 -5.28 -9.29 -7.63
CA THR A 92 -5.84 -10.53 -8.22
C THR A 92 -5.51 -11.76 -7.39
#